data_AF-A0A0Q8NGD4-F1
#
_entry.id   AF-A0A0Q8NGD4-F1
#
_cell.length_a   1.000
_cell.length_b   1.000
_cell.length_c   1.000
_cell.angle_alpha   90.00
_cell.angle_beta   90.00
_cell.angle_gamma   90.00
#
_symmetry.space_group_name_H-M   'P 1'
#
loop_
_entity.id
_entity.type
_entity.pdbx_description
1 polymer ?
#
loop_
_entity_poly.entity_id
_entity_poly.type
_entity_poly.pdbx_seq_one_letter_code
_entity_poly.pdbx_strand_id
1 'polypeptide(L)' 'MSDEKQSLSVVVRSDEKGHWVEWNNDGATESLGPYQNEKTSSDVRAAKEREFTENAGHIDDA' A
#
# COMPACT_ATOMS: atom_id res chain seq x y z
N MET A 1 9.16 23.55 8.56
CA MET A 1 8.45 22.70 7.60
C MET A 1 8.32 21.38 8.31
N SER A 2 7.13 21.06 8.81
CA SER A 2 6.94 19.84 9.58
C SER A 2 7.04 18.69 8.60
N ASP A 3 8.12 17.90 8.69
CA ASP A 3 8.16 16.54 8.18
C ASP A 3 7.09 15.73 8.93
N GLU A 4 5.82 15.98 8.63
CA GLU A 4 4.78 14.99 8.88
C GLU A 4 5.20 13.80 8.04
N LYS A 5 5.87 12.84 8.67
CA LYS A 5 5.95 11.47 8.20
C LYS A 5 4.51 11.01 8.04
N GLN A 6 3.94 11.28 6.86
CA GLN A 6 2.61 10.84 6.49
C GLN A 6 2.63 9.33 6.71
N SER A 7 1.84 8.90 7.69
CA SER A 7 1.87 7.54 8.18
C SER A 7 1.17 6.68 7.16
N LEU A 8 1.93 6.26 6.14
CA LEU A 8 1.49 5.26 5.19
C LEU A 8 1.02 4.03 5.97
N SER A 9 -0.24 3.66 5.76
CA SER A 9 -0.80 2.40 6.23
C SER A 9 -1.20 1.58 5.01
N VAL A 10 -0.72 0.34 4.91
CA VAL A 10 -1.18 -0.63 3.92
C VAL A 10 -1.93 -1.73 4.67
N VAL A 11 -3.18 -2.00 4.28
CA VAL A 11 -4.05 -2.99 4.94
C VAL A 11 -4.68 -3.92 3.92
N VAL A 12 -5.00 -5.14 4.35
CA VAL A 12 -5.82 -6.07 3.57
C VAL A 12 -7.24 -6.03 4.12
N ARG A 13 -8.22 -5.81 3.25
CA ARG A 13 -9.64 -6.01 3.53
C ARG A 13 -10.18 -7.16 2.71
N SER A 14 -11.24 -7.78 3.18
CA SER A 14 -11.84 -8.93 2.50
C SER A 14 -13.36 -8.88 2.63
N ASP A 15 -14.03 -9.23 1.56
CA ASP A 15 -15.48 -9.35 1.47
C ASP A 15 -15.87 -10.53 0.55
N GLU A 16 -17.16 -10.72 0.31
CA GLU A 16 -17.68 -11.83 -0.50
C GLU A 16 -17.13 -11.90 -1.93
N LYS A 17 -16.59 -10.80 -2.46
CA LYS A 17 -16.03 -10.71 -3.81
C LYS A 17 -14.51 -10.86 -3.85
N GLY A 18 -13.83 -11.00 -2.71
CA GLY A 18 -12.39 -11.30 -2.64
C GLY A 18 -11.61 -10.51 -1.59
N HIS A 19 -10.35 -10.22 -1.89
CA HIS A 19 -9.43 -9.52 -1.00
C HIS A 19 -8.88 -8.25 -1.68
N TRP A 20 -8.84 -7.11 -0.97
CA TRP A 20 -8.30 -5.85 -1.46
C TRP A 20 -7.12 -5.43 -0.60
N VAL A 21 -6.12 -4.86 -1.25
CA VAL A 21 -5.03 -4.14 -0.58
C VAL A 21 -5.34 -2.67 -0.67
N GLU A 22 -5.56 -2.02 0.46
CA GLU A 22 -5.83 -0.57 0.54
C GLU A 22 -4.65 0.13 1.19
N TRP A 23 -4.31 1.34 0.72
CA TRP A 23 -3.31 2.17 1.37
C TRP A 23 -3.65 3.65 1.29
N ASN A 24 -3.10 4.43 2.23
CA ASN A 24 -3.18 5.89 2.19
C ASN A 24 -1.85 6.47 1.70
N ASN A 25 -1.91 7.23 0.62
CA ASN A 25 -0.80 8.01 0.12
C ASN A 25 -1.24 9.48 0.00
N ASP A 26 -0.58 10.39 0.72
CA ASP A 26 -0.85 11.83 0.67
C ASP A 26 -2.32 12.24 0.85
N GLY A 27 -3.06 11.52 1.71
CA GLY A 27 -4.47 11.80 1.98
C GLY A 27 -5.44 11.20 0.95
N ALA A 28 -4.94 10.54 -0.09
CA ALA A 28 -5.74 9.70 -0.98
C ALA A 28 -5.69 8.24 -0.53
N THR A 29 -6.87 7.61 -0.41
CA THR A 29 -6.96 6.17 -0.22
C THR A 29 -7.04 5.50 -1.59
N GLU A 30 -6.08 4.62 -1.87
CA GLU A 30 -6.07 3.79 -3.07
C GLU A 30 -6.30 2.31 -2.71
N SER A 31 -6.74 1.52 -3.70
CA SER A 31 -7.03 0.11 -3.51
C SER A 31 -6.63 -0.73 -4.73
N LEU A 32 -6.10 -1.94 -4.49
CA LEU A 32 -5.85 -2.96 -5.51
C LEU A 32 -6.63 -4.24 -5.19
N GLY A 33 -7.27 -4.81 -6.21
CA GLY A 33 -8.06 -6.03 -6.10
C GLY A 33 -9.38 -5.95 -6.88
N PRO A 34 -10.29 -6.90 -6.66
CA PRO A 34 -10.17 -8.04 -5.75
C PRO A 34 -9.15 -9.09 -6.20
N TYR A 35 -8.43 -9.65 -5.24
CA TYR A 35 -7.68 -10.89 -5.37
C TYR A 35 -8.56 -12.06 -4.90
N GLN A 36 -8.54 -13.18 -5.62
CA GLN A 36 -9.31 -14.38 -5.25
C GLN A 36 -8.74 -15.09 -4.02
N ASN A 37 -7.45 -14.92 -3.73
CA ASN A 37 -6.75 -15.66 -2.69
C ASN A 37 -6.07 -14.68 -1.72
N GLU A 38 -6.21 -14.95 -0.42
CA GLU A 38 -5.58 -14.17 0.65
C GLU A 38 -4.06 -14.08 0.47
N LYS A 39 -3.42 -15.19 0.07
CA LYS A 39 -1.97 -15.20 -0.19
C LYS A 39 -1.56 -14.13 -1.21
N THR A 40 -2.30 -13.98 -2.30
CA THR A 40 -2.00 -12.98 -3.33
C THR A 40 -2.14 -11.57 -2.77
N SER A 41 -3.21 -11.29 -2.00
CA SER A 41 -3.36 -9.98 -1.35
C SER A 41 -2.26 -9.69 -0.33
N SER A 42 -1.77 -10.71 0.38
CA SER A 42 -0.66 -10.59 1.33
C SER A 42 0.68 -10.32 0.61
N ASP A 43 0.96 -11.04 -0.47
CA ASP A 43 2.16 -10.83 -1.30
C ASP A 43 2.15 -9.40 -1.90
N VAL A 44 0.99 -8.93 -2.38
CA VAL A 44 0.83 -7.57 -2.92
C VAL A 44 1.00 -6.51 -1.83
N ARG A 45 0.41 -6.71 -0.64
CA ARG A 45 0.62 -5.82 0.50
C ARG A 45 2.10 -5.70 0.83
N ALA A 46 2.83 -6.82 0.92
CA ALA A 46 4.25 -6.81 1.24
C ALA A 46 5.08 -6.10 0.15
N ALA A 47 4.74 -6.31 -1.13
CA ALA A 47 5.37 -5.59 -2.23
C ALA A 47 5.12 -4.08 -2.14
N LYS A 48 3.89 -3.67 -1.78
CA LYS A 48 3.51 -2.27 -1.64
C LYS A 48 4.22 -1.60 -0.45
N GLU A 49 4.25 -2.26 0.70
CA GLU A 49 5.03 -1.80 1.87
C GLU A 49 6.52 -1.64 1.53
N ARG A 50 7.10 -2.55 0.74
CA ARG A 50 8.48 -2.45 0.25
C ARG A 50 8.68 -1.30 -0.73
N GLU A 51 7.80 -1.14 -1.72
CA GLU A 51 7.85 -0.02 -2.67
C GLU A 51 7.98 1.30 -1.92
N PHE A 52 7.14 1.53 -0.91
CA PHE A 52 7.19 2.77 -0.14
C PHE A 52 8.37 2.89 0.81
N THR A 53 8.88 1.77 1.34
CA THR A 53 10.05 1.78 2.23
C THR A 53 11.35 1.97 1.44
N GLU A 54 11.45 1.37 0.25
CA GLU A 54 12.65 1.33 -0.57
C GLU A 54 12.72 2.51 -1.58
N ASN A 55 11.59 2.99 -2.14
CA ASN A 55 11.57 4.19 -2.98
C ASN A 55 11.64 5.50 -2.21
N ALA A 56 11.46 5.50 -0.88
CA ALA A 56 11.64 6.71 -0.07
C ALA A 56 13.05 7.33 -0.18
N GLY A 57 14.03 6.59 -0.74
CA GLY A 57 15.38 7.09 -1.01
C GLY A 57 15.69 7.42 -2.49
N HIS A 58 14.76 7.26 -3.43
CA HIS A 58 15.04 7.35 -4.88
C HIS A 58 14.21 8.38 -5.65
N ILE A 59 13.31 9.12 -5.00
CA ILE A 59 12.52 10.18 -5.66
C ILE A 59 13.27 11.52 -5.77
N ASP A 60 14.39 11.69 -5.06
CA ASP A 60 15.16 12.96 -5.02
C ASP A 60 16.31 13.07 -6.03
N ASP A 61 16.44 12.18 -7.02
CA ASP A 61 17.52 12.24 -8.02
C ASP A 61 16.98 12.50 -9.44
N ALA A 62 16.50 13.74 -9.66
CA ALA A 62 16.23 14.31 -10.98
C ALA A 62 16.43 15.83 -11.00
#